data_AF-A0A957VS00-F1
#
_entry.id   AF-A0A957VS00-F1
#
_cell.length_a   1.000
_cell.length_b   1.000
_cell.length_c   1.000
_cell.angle_alpha   90.00
_cell.angle_beta   90.00
_cell.angle_gamma   90.00
#
_symmetry.space_group_name_H-M   'P 1'
#
loop_
_entity.id
_entity.type
_entity.pdbx_description
1 polymer ?
#
loop_
_entity_poly.entity_id
_entity_poly.type
_entity_poly.pdbx_seq_one_letter_code
_entity_poly.pdbx_strand_id
1 'polypeptide(L)'
;RFSMVIAVLAALLLWWNMTDLIGFLGLAVMGFAAAPIFPLLTSTTPQRVGPRHTANVIGYQVGAANLGIAILPGLAGVLAARLSLEIIGPFLFIASLAMLILYELILHSERRET
;
A
#
# COMPACT_ATOMS: atom_id res chain seq x y z
N ARG A 1 9.21 -3.19 4.41
CA ARG A 1 9.92 -3.39 3.13
C ARG A 1 9.51 -4.67 2.39
N PHE A 2 9.82 -5.88 2.87
CA PHE A 2 9.59 -7.14 2.14
C PHE A 2 8.13 -7.30 1.66
N SER A 3 7.17 -7.08 2.54
CA SER A 3 5.74 -7.15 2.21
C SER A 3 5.32 -6.15 1.12
N MET A 4 5.92 -4.94 1.10
CA MET A 4 5.65 -3.94 0.06
C MET A 4 6.23 -4.35 -1.29
N VAL A 5 7.43 -4.95 -1.31
CA VAL A 5 8.03 -5.49 -2.54
C VAL A 5 7.18 -6.63 -3.10
N ILE A 6 6.72 -7.55 -2.23
CA ILE A 6 5.81 -8.62 -2.66
C ILE A 6 4.50 -8.02 -3.19
N ALA A 7 3.93 -7.01 -2.54
CA ALA A 7 2.70 -6.38 -3.01
C ALA A 7 2.86 -5.77 -4.42
N VAL A 8 4.01 -5.15 -4.72
CA VAL A 8 4.31 -4.62 -6.06
C VAL A 8 4.43 -5.76 -7.09
N LEU A 9 5.16 -6.83 -6.78
CA LEU A 9 5.31 -7.97 -7.68
C LEU A 9 3.97 -8.70 -7.90
N ALA A 10 3.15 -8.82 -6.85
CA ALA A 10 1.83 -9.43 -6.92
C ALA A 10 0.85 -8.57 -7.74
N ALA A 11 0.91 -7.24 -7.58
CA ALA A 11 0.13 -6.32 -8.42
C ALA A 11 0.58 -6.36 -9.89
N LEU A 12 1.88 -6.52 -10.16
CA LEU A 12 2.39 -6.72 -11.52
C LEU A 12 1.88 -8.05 -12.11
N LEU A 13 1.87 -9.12 -11.32
CA LEU A 13 1.35 -10.42 -11.74
C LEU A 13 -0.16 -10.37 -12.03
N LEU A 14 -0.91 -9.67 -11.17
CA LEU A 14 -2.34 -9.40 -11.36
C LEU A 14 -2.59 -8.55 -12.60
N TRP A 15 -1.74 -7.58 -12.91
CA TRP A 15 -1.87 -6.78 -14.14
C TRP A 15 -1.53 -7.62 -15.38
N TRP A 16 -0.51 -8.46 -15.31
CA TRP A 16 -0.11 -9.32 -16.42
C TRP A 16 -1.21 -10.32 -16.84
N ASN A 17 -1.92 -10.90 -15.87
CA ASN A 17 -3.13 -11.73 -16.04
C ASN A 17 -3.24 -12.56 -17.35
N MET A 18 -2.23 -13.38 -17.68
CA MET A 18 -2.28 -14.22 -18.89
C MET A 18 -3.30 -15.35 -18.80
N THR A 19 -3.61 -15.80 -17.58
CA THR A 19 -4.62 -16.82 -17.29
C THR A 19 -5.34 -16.45 -16.00
N ASP A 20 -6.59 -16.89 -15.85
CA ASP A 20 -7.40 -16.62 -14.66
C ASP A 20 -6.71 -17.07 -13.36
N LEU A 21 -5.95 -18.18 -13.42
CA LEU A 21 -5.16 -18.67 -12.29
C LEU A 21 -4.06 -17.68 -11.88
N ILE A 22 -3.37 -17.08 -12.85
CA ILE A 22 -2.31 -16.08 -12.58
C ILE A 22 -2.92 -14.83 -11.94
N GLY A 23 -4.04 -14.34 -12.47
CA GLY A 23 -4.77 -13.21 -11.88
C GLY A 23 -5.20 -13.51 -10.44
N PHE A 24 -5.79 -14.69 -10.21
CA PHE A 24 -6.19 -15.13 -8.87
C PHE A 24 -5.01 -15.19 -7.89
N LEU A 25 -3.90 -15.80 -8.29
CA LEU A 25 -2.70 -15.88 -7.46
C LEU A 25 -2.11 -14.50 -7.18
N GLY A 26 -2.07 -13.62 -8.17
CA GLY A 26 -1.66 -12.22 -8.00
C GLY A 26 -2.50 -11.51 -6.94
N LEU A 27 -3.82 -11.64 -7.02
CA LEU A 27 -4.75 -11.05 -6.05
C LEU A 27 -4.57 -11.65 -4.63
N ALA A 28 -4.47 -12.97 -4.53
CA ALA A 28 -4.31 -13.67 -3.25
C ALA A 28 -3.00 -13.29 -2.55
N VAL A 29 -1.88 -13.29 -3.29
CA VAL A 29 -0.57 -12.90 -2.78
C VAL A 29 -0.55 -11.42 -2.42
N MET A 30 -1.19 -10.55 -3.21
CA MET A 30 -1.29 -9.12 -2.91
C MET A 30 -2.03 -8.89 -1.59
N GLY A 31 -3.17 -9.56 -1.36
CA GLY A 31 -3.91 -9.46 -0.10
C GLY A 31 -3.09 -9.93 1.10
N PHE A 32 -2.41 -11.07 0.96
CA PHE A 32 -1.55 -11.60 2.01
C PHE A 32 -0.37 -10.67 2.32
N ALA A 33 0.26 -10.11 1.29
CA ALA A 33 1.36 -9.16 1.42
C ALA A 33 0.91 -7.83 2.02
N ALA A 34 -0.32 -7.38 1.75
CA ALA A 34 -0.86 -6.14 2.29
C ALA A 34 -1.22 -6.24 3.78
N ALA A 35 -1.70 -7.41 4.25
CA ALA A 35 -2.17 -7.62 5.62
C ALA A 35 -1.24 -7.10 6.73
N PRO A 36 0.09 -7.37 6.72
CA PRO A 36 0.97 -6.89 7.77
C PRO A 36 1.41 -5.41 7.63
N ILE A 37 1.20 -4.75 6.48
CA ILE A 37 1.79 -3.43 6.21
C ILE A 37 1.33 -2.39 7.24
N PHE A 38 0.02 -2.25 7.42
CA PHE A 38 -0.53 -1.28 8.36
C PHE A 38 -0.16 -1.57 9.83
N PRO A 39 -0.38 -2.79 10.38
CA PRO A 39 -0.04 -3.06 11.78
C PRO A 39 1.46 -2.97 12.07
N LEU A 40 2.33 -3.34 11.13
CA LEU A 40 3.79 -3.19 11.31
C LEU A 40 4.23 -1.72 11.31
N LEU A 41 3.64 -0.87 10.47
CA LEU A 41 3.93 0.57 10.50
C LEU A 41 3.49 1.19 11.83
N THR A 42 2.26 0.86 12.26
CA THR A 42 1.69 1.36 13.51
C THR A 42 2.47 0.88 14.74
N SER A 43 2.93 -0.39 14.77
CA SER A 43 3.69 -0.94 15.90
C SER A 43 5.09 -0.33 16.05
N THR A 44 5.66 0.20 14.96
CA THR A 44 6.95 0.91 14.99
C THR A 44 6.82 2.40 15.33
N THR A 45 5.61 2.98 15.30
CA THR A 45 5.38 4.39 15.63
C THR A 45 5.99 4.83 16.97
N PRO A 46 5.89 4.07 18.09
CA PRO A 46 6.50 4.46 19.36
C PRO A 46 8.02 4.65 19.28
N GLN A 47 8.71 3.88 18.43
CA GLN A 47 10.16 3.95 18.25
C GLN A 47 10.58 5.23 17.52
N ARG A 48 9.69 5.80 16.69
CA ARG A 48 9.96 7.01 15.89
C ARG A 48 9.67 8.32 16.63
N VAL A 49 8.60 8.34 17.44
CA VAL A 49 8.11 9.60 18.04
C VAL A 49 8.12 9.62 19.58
N GLY A 50 8.51 8.50 20.18
CA GLY A 50 8.50 8.28 21.63
C GLY A 50 7.10 8.02 22.20
N PRO A 51 6.99 7.34 23.36
CA PRO A 51 5.71 6.92 23.93
C PRO A 51 4.70 8.05 24.16
N ARG A 52 5.19 9.26 24.48
CA ARG A 52 4.37 10.44 24.75
C ARG A 52 3.56 10.91 23.53
N HIS A 53 4.09 10.76 22.32
CA HIS A 53 3.43 11.26 21.09
C HIS A 53 2.75 10.14 20.29
N THR A 54 2.98 8.87 20.64
CA THR A 54 2.45 7.69 19.94
C THR A 54 0.95 7.77 19.67
N ALA A 55 0.12 8.00 20.69
CA ALA A 55 -1.33 7.95 20.54
C ALA A 55 -1.85 8.99 19.53
N ASN A 56 -1.32 10.21 19.58
CA ASN A 56 -1.71 11.28 18.66
C ASN A 56 -1.29 10.95 17.22
N VAL A 57 -0.06 10.47 17.03
CA VAL A 57 0.45 10.12 15.69
C VAL A 57 -0.31 8.93 15.10
N ILE A 58 -0.62 7.91 15.89
CA ILE A 58 -1.48 6.79 15.45
C ILE A 58 -2.87 7.30 15.07
N GLY A 59 -3.44 8.24 15.83
CA GLY A 59 -4.70 8.90 15.49
C GLY A 59 -4.67 9.55 14.11
N TYR A 60 -3.62 10.31 13.80
CA TYR A 60 -3.42 10.87 12.45
C TYR A 60 -3.22 9.80 11.37
N GLN A 61 -2.44 8.74 11.65
CA GLN A 61 -2.21 7.64 10.71
C GLN A 61 -3.52 6.93 10.36
N VAL A 62 -4.35 6.61 11.35
CA VAL A 62 -5.66 5.97 11.16
C VAL A 62 -6.62 6.91 10.41
N GLY A 63 -6.66 8.19 10.78
CA GLY A 63 -7.48 9.19 10.07
C GLY A 63 -7.13 9.30 8.59
N ALA A 64 -5.83 9.41 8.28
CA ALA A 64 -5.35 9.43 6.90
C ALA A 64 -5.63 8.11 6.15
N ALA A 65 -5.49 6.96 6.82
CA ALA A 65 -5.81 5.66 6.24
C ALA A 65 -7.29 5.55 5.87
N ASN A 66 -8.20 6.03 6.72
CA ASN A 66 -9.63 6.05 6.43
C ASN A 66 -9.99 6.93 5.23
N LEU A 67 -9.33 8.09 5.08
CA LEU A 67 -9.45 8.89 3.87
C LEU A 67 -8.98 8.12 2.63
N GLY A 68 -7.86 7.41 2.74
CA GLY A 68 -7.37 6.53 1.67
C GLY A 68 -8.35 5.42 1.30
N ILE A 69 -9.00 4.79 2.28
CA ILE A 69 -10.03 3.74 2.10
C ILE A 69 -11.24 4.27 1.31
N ALA A 70 -11.60 5.54 1.46
CA ALA A 70 -12.67 6.14 0.67
C ALA A 70 -12.20 6.60 -0.72
N ILE A 71 -11.06 7.29 -0.77
CA ILE A 71 -10.58 7.98 -1.98
C ILE A 71 -10.04 6.97 -3.01
N LEU A 72 -9.22 6.01 -2.62
CA LEU A 72 -8.54 5.12 -3.57
C LEU A 72 -9.52 4.18 -4.29
N PRO A 73 -10.44 3.46 -3.61
CA PRO A 73 -11.44 2.65 -4.30
C PRO A 73 -12.44 3.50 -5.10
N GLY A 74 -12.81 4.68 -4.61
CA GLY A 74 -13.67 5.61 -5.34
C GLY A 74 -13.03 6.07 -6.65
N LEU A 75 -11.75 6.45 -6.62
CA LEU A 75 -10.98 6.81 -7.81
C LEU A 75 -10.85 5.64 -8.78
N ALA A 76 -10.52 4.44 -8.27
CA ALA A 76 -10.43 3.24 -9.09
C ALA A 76 -11.77 2.93 -9.77
N GLY A 77 -12.89 3.06 -9.06
CA GLY A 77 -14.24 2.86 -9.61
C GLY A 77 -14.61 3.87 -10.69
N VAL A 78 -14.32 5.16 -10.47
CA VAL A 78 -14.54 6.21 -11.50
C VAL A 78 -13.71 5.95 -12.75
N LEU A 79 -12.43 5.57 -12.58
CA LEU A 79 -11.56 5.24 -13.72
C LEU A 79 -12.05 3.99 -14.46
N ALA A 80 -12.46 2.96 -13.74
CA ALA A 80 -12.98 1.73 -14.33
C ALA A 80 -14.28 1.96 -15.11
N ALA A 81 -15.16 2.84 -14.61
CA ALA A 81 -16.41 3.19 -15.29
C ALA A 81 -16.20 4.04 -16.56
N ARG A 82 -15.11 4.83 -16.64
CA ARG A 82 -14.84 5.73 -17.78
C ARG A 82 -13.92 5.14 -18.83
N LEU A 83 -12.98 4.28 -18.44
CA LEU A 83 -11.96 3.70 -19.32
C LEU A 83 -12.28 2.24 -19.62
N SER A 84 -12.05 1.37 -18.64
CA SER A 84 -12.40 -0.05 -18.66
C SER A 84 -12.01 -0.68 -17.31
N LEU A 85 -12.48 -1.90 -17.04
CA LEU A 85 -12.07 -2.65 -15.85
C LEU A 85 -10.57 -3.04 -15.87
N GLU A 86 -9.92 -2.98 -17.04
CA GLU A 86 -8.49 -3.31 -17.18
C GLU A 86 -7.59 -2.31 -16.44
N ILE A 87 -8.09 -1.11 -16.10
CA ILE A 87 -7.32 -0.10 -15.36
C ILE A 87 -7.01 -0.51 -13.91
N ILE A 88 -7.71 -1.51 -13.36
CA ILE A 88 -7.54 -1.95 -11.97
C ILE A 88 -6.14 -2.52 -11.73
N GLY A 89 -5.61 -3.32 -12.66
CA GLY A 89 -4.24 -3.86 -12.58
C GLY A 89 -3.16 -2.76 -12.49
N PRO A 90 -3.06 -1.87 -13.49
CA PRO A 90 -2.16 -0.72 -13.46
C PRO A 90 -2.35 0.16 -12.22
N PHE A 91 -3.60 0.42 -11.81
CA PHE A 91 -3.90 1.23 -10.63
C PHE A 91 -3.30 0.65 -9.35
N LEU A 92 -3.52 -0.65 -9.11
CA LEU A 92 -2.97 -1.36 -7.96
C LEU A 92 -1.44 -1.45 -7.98
N PHE A 93 -0.86 -1.61 -9.18
CA PHE A 93 0.59 -1.57 -9.36
C PHE A 93 1.17 -0.20 -9.01
N ILE A 94 0.59 0.89 -9.52
CA ILE A 94 1.04 2.25 -9.22
C ILE A 94 0.87 2.57 -7.73
N ALA A 95 -0.27 2.21 -7.13
CA ALA A 95 -0.53 2.46 -5.71
C ALA A 95 0.46 1.72 -4.78
N SER A 96 0.73 0.43 -5.07
CA SER A 96 1.70 -0.35 -4.31
C SER A 96 3.13 0.14 -4.51
N LEU A 97 3.49 0.57 -5.73
CA LEU A 97 4.79 1.16 -6.02
C LEU A 97 4.97 2.49 -5.29
N ALA A 98 3.96 3.36 -5.31
CA ALA A 98 3.96 4.61 -4.55
C ALA A 98 4.17 4.36 -3.05
N MET A 99 3.48 3.35 -2.48
CA MET A 99 3.66 2.98 -1.08
C MET A 99 5.11 2.55 -0.77
N LEU A 100 5.72 1.74 -1.64
CA LEU A 100 7.12 1.32 -1.48
C LEU A 100 8.08 2.52 -1.57
N ILE A 101 7.89 3.40 -2.56
CA ILE A 101 8.72 4.60 -2.75
C ILE A 101 8.63 5.51 -1.54
N LEU A 102 7.41 5.82 -1.07
CA LEU A 102 7.20 6.66 0.12
C LEU A 102 7.88 6.07 1.35
N TYR A 103 7.77 4.76 1.55
CA TYR A 103 8.42 4.08 2.66
C TYR A 103 9.95 4.18 2.58
N GLU A 104 10.54 3.96 1.40
CA GLU A 104 11.99 4.09 1.21
C GLU A 104 12.45 5.54 1.41
N LEU A 105 11.68 6.54 0.97
CA LEU A 105 12.00 7.96 1.18
C LEU A 105 12.02 8.31 2.67
N ILE A 106 11.07 7.80 3.47
CA ILE A 106 11.07 7.98 4.93
C ILE A 106 12.35 7.39 5.53
N LEU A 107 12.71 6.16 5.16
CA LEU A 107 13.93 5.52 5.67
C LEU A 107 15.22 6.26 5.27
N HIS A 108 15.26 6.81 4.05
CA HIS A 108 16.40 7.61 3.60
C HIS A 108 16.49 8.94 4.35
N SER A 109 15.35 9.55 4.71
CA SER A 109 15.32 10.77 5.52
C SER A 109 15.84 10.51 6.94
N GLU A 110 15.39 9.44 7.60
CA GLU A 110 15.84 9.10 8.97
C GLU A 110 17.36 8.81 9.02
N ARG A 111 17.92 8.19 7.97
CA ARG A 111 19.38 7.95 7.86
C ARG A 111 20.20 9.21 7.66
N ARG A 112 19.63 10.31 7.17
CA ARG A 112 20.35 11.57 6.97
C ARG A 112 20.45 12.41 8.24
N GLU A 113 19.56 12.17 9.19
CA GLU A 113 19.49 12.90 10.47
C GLU A 113 20.29 12.23 11.60
N THR A 114 20.83 11.03 11.35
CA THR A 114 21.67 10.25 12.29
C THR A 114 23.12 10.19 11.83
#